data_AF-A0A3S7KIA2-F1
#
_entry.id   AF-A0A3S7KIA2-F1
#
_cell.length_a   1.000
_cell.length_b   1.000
_cell.length_c   1.000
_cell.angle_alpha   90.00
_cell.angle_beta   90.00
_cell.angle_gamma   90.00
#
_symmetry.space_group_name_H-M   'P 1'
#
loop_
_entity.id
_entity.type
_entity.pdbx_description
1 polymer ?
#
loop_
_entity_poly.entity_id
_entity_poly.type
_entity_poly.pdbx_seq_one_letter_code
_entity_poly.pdbx_strand_id
1 'polypeptide(L)'
;MDVSIAFQGGGARVLELLAAAQACRAHQEEKKLKIIRASGTSAGAIAAAMLATNCDIPKVIEELPKLEREVSKSFPASRLKKAKIAFRWLRGLPIYSEKDVEDLLIKIFAFGGVDALLPLEDLVDKRYELRILRSDIRANTSRDISQNSSERLVDALVDSAAIPFVFRTPKKSNRPELIDGGIFQNLPAIEAAKNLPEGCAVLAFSFDKASRAVSKKTTLLEYGKAIIDSLVDERVESSVLGIKESNVIRLPQHRSTLDFKSIFTENSRRGFNDEVVSIKSKVLAWKDRYYGASGHDLHSTHPVDVAAASSLVRKRALDFFTKAKSATYHASLVRHEVTYEALGLNVVESIQMEVHIDGERNPGLQFLQFNYYAGSDSSLLRDVDLQVYDSNGNSRMALLLPFRIEGSRMGITNLVGLDRPLASGDMIRIVKVEKTYNGLARYEQEGLCWESFRMTPGKTTDRLEIVTHFRDANFPKHHGDARPDEINHREVYEEVGEGNQLKTKTRIDPSYKAGWKSLISEVDLTTLTNGMNFASVVYYKD
;
A
#
# COMPACT_ATOMS: atom_id res chain seq x y z
N MET A 1 3.93 12.72 11.73
CA MET A 1 3.36 11.80 10.72
C MET A 1 4.30 11.80 9.55
N ASP A 2 4.80 10.64 9.18
CA ASP A 2 5.70 10.51 8.02
C ASP A 2 4.85 10.19 6.78
N VAL A 3 4.96 11.02 5.75
CA VAL A 3 4.12 10.98 4.55
C VAL A 3 4.97 10.90 3.29
N SER A 4 4.56 10.02 2.39
CA SER A 4 5.04 9.94 1.02
C SER A 4 4.02 10.55 0.08
N ILE A 5 4.44 11.52 -0.72
CA ILE A 5 3.53 12.29 -1.57
C ILE A 5 3.68 11.86 -3.03
N ALA A 6 2.55 11.70 -3.72
CA ALA A 6 2.50 11.46 -5.17
C ALA A 6 1.78 12.60 -5.89
N PHE A 7 2.39 13.15 -6.93
CA PHE A 7 1.80 14.19 -7.78
C PHE A 7 1.51 13.65 -9.18
N GLN A 8 0.26 13.76 -9.63
CA GLN A 8 -0.15 13.39 -10.98
C GLN A 8 0.48 14.33 -12.03
N GLY A 9 0.76 13.80 -13.23
CA GLY A 9 1.05 14.61 -14.42
C GLY A 9 -0.17 15.38 -14.93
N GLY A 10 0.07 16.56 -15.52
CA GLY A 10 -1.02 17.47 -15.91
C GLY A 10 -0.66 18.61 -16.88
N GLY A 11 0.55 18.64 -17.44
CA GLY A 11 0.99 19.71 -18.34
C GLY A 11 0.84 21.11 -17.74
N ALA A 12 0.03 21.97 -18.39
CA ALA A 12 -0.22 23.34 -17.94
C ALA A 12 -0.95 23.46 -16.59
N ARG A 13 -1.45 22.36 -16.02
CA ARG A 13 -2.02 22.28 -14.66
C ARG A 13 -0.96 22.22 -13.56
N VAL A 14 0.25 22.67 -13.88
CA VAL A 14 1.38 22.69 -12.95
C VAL A 14 1.11 23.63 -11.77
N LEU A 15 0.34 24.71 -11.95
CA LEU A 15 0.04 25.68 -10.89
C LEU A 15 -0.71 25.05 -9.72
N GLU A 16 -1.74 24.26 -10.02
CA GLU A 16 -2.54 23.55 -9.01
C GLU A 16 -1.68 22.54 -8.22
N LEU A 17 -0.72 21.89 -8.91
CA LEU A 17 0.23 20.97 -8.29
C LEU A 17 1.29 21.70 -7.45
N LEU A 18 1.75 22.87 -7.89
CA LEU A 18 2.62 23.74 -7.10
C LEU A 18 1.91 24.27 -5.85
N ALA A 19 0.61 24.58 -5.95
CA ALA A 19 -0.20 24.96 -4.79
C ALA A 19 -0.30 23.81 -3.79
N ALA A 20 -0.47 22.58 -4.27
CA ALA A 20 -0.44 21.38 -3.44
C ALA A 20 0.93 21.16 -2.77
N ALA A 21 2.03 21.29 -3.53
CA ALA A 21 3.38 21.18 -2.98
C ALA A 21 3.65 22.26 -1.90
N GLN A 22 3.26 23.50 -2.15
CA GLN A 22 3.40 24.59 -1.18
C GLN A 22 2.54 24.37 0.07
N ALA A 23 1.31 23.87 -0.09
CA ALA A 23 0.45 23.52 1.04
C ALA A 23 1.06 22.42 1.92
N CYS A 24 1.65 21.38 1.30
CA CYS A 24 2.37 20.32 2.01
C CYS A 24 3.61 20.86 2.74
N ARG A 25 4.40 21.72 2.09
CA ARG A 25 5.56 22.36 2.73
C ARG A 25 5.15 23.19 3.95
N ALA A 26 4.12 24.02 3.82
CA ALA A 26 3.64 24.84 4.94
C ALA A 26 3.21 23.98 6.13
N HIS A 27 2.52 22.85 5.90
CA HIS A 27 2.20 21.90 6.98
C HIS A 27 3.42 21.23 7.57
N GLN A 28 4.47 21.01 6.79
CA GLN A 28 5.72 20.49 7.33
C GLN A 28 6.46 21.51 8.20
N GLU A 29 6.52 22.77 7.77
CA GLU A 29 7.10 23.87 8.56
C GLU A 29 6.35 24.07 9.88
N GLU A 30 5.02 23.94 9.85
CA GLU A 30 4.15 23.95 11.02
C GLU A 30 4.24 22.66 11.87
N LYS A 31 5.11 21.71 11.50
CA LYS A 31 5.29 20.38 12.14
C LYS A 31 4.02 19.54 12.22
N LYS A 32 3.04 19.80 11.34
CA LYS A 32 1.78 19.03 11.23
C LYS A 32 1.96 17.77 10.40
N LEU A 33 2.94 17.76 9.49
CA LEU A 33 3.34 16.63 8.65
C LEU A 33 4.86 16.54 8.60
N LYS A 34 5.40 15.38 8.28
CA LYS A 34 6.80 15.17 7.95
C LYS A 34 6.84 14.43 6.62
N ILE A 35 7.30 15.09 5.57
CA ILE A 35 7.36 14.51 4.24
C ILE A 35 8.68 13.75 4.15
N ILE A 36 8.60 12.46 3.83
CA ILE A 36 9.78 11.59 3.69
C ILE A 36 10.09 11.28 2.24
N ARG A 37 9.10 11.43 1.36
CA ARG A 37 9.24 11.16 -0.08
C ARG A 37 8.30 12.04 -0.89
N ALA A 38 8.76 12.46 -2.07
CA ALA A 38 7.96 13.11 -3.09
C ALA A 38 8.17 12.41 -4.43
N SER A 39 7.09 11.97 -5.06
CA SER A 39 7.09 11.29 -6.36
C SER A 39 6.23 12.05 -7.35
N GLY A 40 6.66 12.17 -8.61
CA GLY A 40 5.90 12.90 -9.61
C GLY A 40 6.19 12.48 -11.05
N THR A 41 5.25 12.78 -11.93
CA THR A 41 5.34 12.54 -13.39
C THR A 41 5.02 13.83 -14.15
N SER A 42 5.75 14.14 -15.22
CA SER A 42 5.52 15.35 -16.04
C SER A 42 5.43 16.62 -15.16
N ALA A 43 4.33 17.38 -15.23
CA ALA A 43 4.08 18.53 -14.34
C ALA A 43 4.11 18.18 -12.83
N GLY A 44 3.70 16.98 -12.45
CA GLY A 44 3.80 16.49 -11.07
C GLY A 44 5.24 16.26 -10.63
N ALA A 45 6.14 15.89 -11.56
CA ALA A 45 7.57 15.76 -11.27
C ALA A 45 8.19 17.12 -10.92
N ILE A 46 7.76 18.19 -11.60
CA ILE A 46 8.17 19.56 -11.28
C ILE A 46 7.76 19.92 -9.85
N ALA A 47 6.51 19.66 -9.47
CA ALA A 47 6.02 19.92 -8.12
C ALA A 47 6.75 19.08 -7.05
N ALA A 48 6.97 17.79 -7.31
CA ALA A 48 7.72 16.90 -6.44
C ALA A 48 9.17 17.38 -6.24
N ALA A 49 9.84 17.77 -7.32
CA ALA A 49 11.21 18.27 -7.29
C ALA A 49 11.30 19.59 -6.52
N MET A 50 10.40 20.55 -6.77
CA MET A 50 10.38 21.80 -6.02
C MET A 50 10.18 21.58 -4.52
N LEU A 51 9.29 20.65 -4.15
CA LEU A 51 9.07 20.28 -2.77
C LEU A 51 10.35 19.70 -2.12
N ALA A 52 11.00 18.74 -2.78
CA ALA A 52 12.16 18.03 -2.25
C ALA A 52 13.47 18.83 -2.26
N THR A 53 13.62 19.81 -3.15
CA THR A 53 14.81 20.68 -3.28
C THR A 53 14.70 21.99 -2.51
N ASN A 54 13.63 22.17 -1.70
CA ASN A 54 13.36 23.40 -0.96
C ASN A 54 13.26 24.67 -1.84
N CYS A 55 12.86 24.51 -3.11
CA CYS A 55 12.66 25.60 -4.06
C CYS A 55 11.58 26.58 -3.57
N ASP A 56 11.82 27.90 -3.56
CA ASP A 56 10.85 28.92 -3.12
C ASP A 56 9.69 29.07 -4.12
N ILE A 57 8.64 28.23 -3.98
CA ILE A 57 7.49 28.18 -4.88
C ILE A 57 6.75 29.53 -4.95
N PRO A 58 6.44 30.23 -3.84
CA PRO A 58 5.82 31.55 -3.91
C PRO A 58 6.59 32.54 -4.78
N LYS A 59 7.92 32.58 -4.64
CA LYS A 59 8.77 33.43 -5.47
C LYS A 59 8.76 33.02 -6.94
N VAL A 60 8.75 31.71 -7.24
CA VAL A 60 8.55 31.23 -8.61
C VAL A 60 7.25 31.79 -9.19
N ILE A 61 6.13 31.70 -8.47
CA ILE A 61 4.82 32.19 -8.93
C ILE A 61 4.81 33.70 -9.16
N GLU A 62 5.48 34.47 -8.29
CA GLU A 62 5.62 35.92 -8.43
C GLU A 62 6.39 36.30 -9.71
N GLU A 63 7.45 35.55 -10.02
CA GLU A 63 8.39 35.81 -11.10
C GLU A 63 7.94 35.23 -12.46
N LEU A 64 7.03 34.25 -12.48
CA LEU A 64 6.51 33.60 -13.69
C LEU A 64 6.11 34.56 -14.84
N PRO A 65 5.45 35.72 -14.60
CA PRO A 65 5.09 36.65 -15.66
C PRO A 65 6.27 37.15 -16.50
N LYS A 66 7.49 37.18 -15.93
CA LYS A 66 8.71 37.57 -16.67
C LYS A 66 9.03 36.61 -17.81
N LEU A 67 8.53 35.38 -17.76
CA LEU A 67 8.72 34.34 -18.78
C LEU A 67 7.62 34.33 -19.84
N GLU A 68 6.54 35.13 -19.73
CA GLU A 68 5.39 35.07 -20.65
C GLU A 68 5.81 35.25 -22.12
N ARG A 69 6.66 36.25 -22.38
CA ARG A 69 7.17 36.54 -23.73
C ARG A 69 8.00 35.39 -24.29
N GLU A 70 8.81 34.77 -23.44
CA GLU A 70 9.66 33.64 -23.81
C GLU A 70 8.83 32.40 -24.10
N VAL A 71 7.90 32.05 -23.22
CA VAL A 71 6.97 30.94 -23.41
C VAL A 71 6.13 31.14 -24.68
N SER A 72 5.65 32.36 -24.93
CA SER A 72 4.92 32.68 -26.15
C SER A 72 5.77 32.53 -27.42
N LYS A 73 7.08 32.76 -27.33
CA LYS A 73 8.04 32.61 -28.44
C LYS A 73 8.43 31.15 -28.67
N SER A 74 8.65 30.40 -27.61
CA SER A 74 9.06 28.99 -27.63
C SER A 74 7.90 28.06 -28.00
N PHE A 75 6.70 28.35 -27.49
CA PHE A 75 5.48 27.56 -27.67
C PHE A 75 4.37 28.34 -28.39
N PRO A 76 4.61 28.87 -29.61
CA PRO A 76 3.63 29.70 -30.28
C PRO A 76 2.43 28.84 -30.72
N ALA A 77 1.22 29.25 -30.37
CA ALA A 77 -0.02 28.57 -30.76
C ALA A 77 -0.16 28.36 -32.27
N SER A 78 0.53 29.17 -33.09
CA SER A 78 0.57 29.01 -34.54
C SER A 78 1.23 27.70 -35.00
N ARG A 79 2.08 27.07 -34.18
CA ARG A 79 2.66 25.74 -34.46
C ARG A 79 1.64 24.62 -34.28
N LEU A 80 0.55 24.84 -33.56
CA LEU A 80 -0.56 23.88 -33.43
C LEU A 80 -1.53 23.91 -34.63
N LYS A 81 -1.29 24.75 -35.64
CA LYS A 81 -2.10 24.74 -36.87
C LYS A 81 -1.91 23.39 -37.60
N LYS A 82 -3.03 22.73 -37.94
CA LYS A 82 -3.06 21.37 -38.54
C LYS A 82 -2.04 21.14 -39.66
N ALA A 83 -1.95 22.08 -40.62
CA ALA A 83 -1.02 21.99 -41.74
C ALA A 83 0.46 21.93 -41.31
N LYS A 84 0.84 22.70 -40.27
CA LYS A 84 2.21 22.71 -39.75
C LYS A 84 2.53 21.46 -38.94
N ILE A 85 1.56 20.96 -38.15
CA ILE A 85 1.71 19.69 -37.42
C ILE A 85 1.96 18.55 -38.40
N ALA A 86 1.08 18.39 -39.40
CA ALA A 86 1.19 17.30 -40.38
C ALA A 86 2.53 17.33 -41.12
N PHE A 87 2.96 18.49 -41.58
CA PHE A 87 4.24 18.65 -42.26
C PHE A 87 5.45 18.29 -41.37
N ARG A 88 5.43 18.67 -40.09
CA ARG A 88 6.51 18.33 -39.15
C ARG A 88 6.52 16.85 -38.83
N TRP A 89 5.36 16.24 -38.61
CA TRP A 89 5.23 14.80 -38.37
C TRP A 89 5.72 13.97 -39.55
N LEU A 90 5.38 14.34 -40.79
CA LEU A 90 5.91 13.67 -41.99
C LEU A 90 7.44 13.73 -42.07
N ARG A 91 8.05 14.79 -41.54
CA ARG A 91 9.51 14.95 -41.46
C ARG A 91 10.13 14.32 -40.20
N GLY A 92 9.32 13.75 -39.31
CA GLY A 92 9.76 13.22 -38.02
C GLY A 92 10.36 14.28 -37.10
N LEU A 93 9.83 15.51 -37.15
CA LEU A 93 10.25 16.63 -36.30
C LEU A 93 9.23 16.85 -35.17
N PRO A 94 9.68 17.14 -33.93
CA PRO A 94 8.77 17.44 -32.83
C PRO A 94 8.10 18.81 -33.06
N ILE A 95 6.92 19.05 -32.48
CA ILE A 95 6.21 20.34 -32.61
C ILE A 95 7.01 21.47 -31.95
N TYR A 96 7.58 21.21 -30.78
CA TYR A 96 8.39 22.15 -30.00
C TYR A 96 9.79 21.56 -29.71
N SER A 97 10.72 22.42 -29.31
CA SER A 97 12.10 22.00 -28.99
C SER A 97 12.17 21.54 -27.54
N GLU A 98 12.86 20.43 -27.27
CA GLU A 98 13.17 20.00 -25.89
C GLU A 98 14.06 21.03 -25.18
N LYS A 99 15.00 21.64 -25.92
CA LYS A 99 15.86 22.70 -25.39
C LYS A 99 15.08 23.91 -24.88
N ASP A 100 13.97 24.26 -25.53
CA ASP A 100 13.13 25.37 -25.07
C ASP A 100 12.45 25.05 -23.73
N VAL A 101 12.18 23.76 -23.45
CA VAL A 101 11.63 23.27 -22.17
C VAL A 101 12.75 23.24 -21.12
N GLU A 102 13.93 22.74 -21.47
CA GLU A 102 15.14 22.74 -20.62
C GLU A 102 15.46 24.16 -20.13
N ASP A 103 15.61 25.12 -21.05
CA ASP A 103 15.92 26.51 -20.76
C ASP A 103 14.85 27.16 -19.87
N LEU A 104 13.57 26.83 -20.08
CA LEU A 104 12.47 27.34 -19.27
C LEU A 104 12.51 26.77 -17.84
N LEU A 105 12.75 25.46 -17.69
CA LEU A 105 12.83 24.81 -16.39
C LEU A 105 14.01 25.34 -15.57
N ILE A 106 15.18 25.55 -16.20
CA ILE A 106 16.34 26.16 -15.54
C ILE A 106 15.97 27.52 -14.95
N LYS A 107 15.32 28.38 -15.73
CA LYS A 107 14.89 29.72 -15.26
C LYS A 107 13.86 29.64 -14.14
N ILE A 108 12.87 28.76 -14.27
CA ILE A 108 11.83 28.56 -13.26
C ILE A 108 12.44 28.13 -11.92
N PHE A 109 13.34 27.15 -11.91
CA PHE A 109 14.00 26.72 -10.67
C PHE A 109 14.95 27.79 -10.12
N ALA A 110 15.65 28.53 -10.99
CA ALA A 110 16.52 29.63 -10.59
C ALA A 110 15.74 30.76 -9.87
N PHE A 111 14.50 31.06 -10.27
CA PHE A 111 13.65 32.01 -9.54
C PHE A 111 13.40 31.57 -8.10
N GLY A 112 13.19 30.26 -7.89
CA GLY A 112 13.04 29.66 -6.57
C GLY A 112 14.35 29.34 -5.84
N GLY A 113 15.51 29.77 -6.38
CA GLY A 113 16.82 29.60 -5.74
C GLY A 113 17.46 28.23 -5.90
N VAL A 114 17.03 27.42 -6.88
CA VAL A 114 17.59 26.09 -7.14
C VAL A 114 18.29 26.06 -8.50
N ASP A 115 19.52 25.57 -8.55
CA ASP A 115 20.26 25.37 -9.80
C ASP A 115 19.93 24.00 -10.41
N ALA A 116 18.99 23.96 -11.35
CA ALA A 116 18.55 22.71 -11.97
C ALA A 116 19.60 22.04 -12.89
N LEU A 117 20.76 22.68 -13.11
CA LEU A 117 21.88 22.08 -13.84
C LEU A 117 22.71 21.14 -12.96
N LEU A 118 22.57 21.21 -11.64
CA LEU A 118 23.26 20.31 -10.73
C LEU A 118 22.63 18.90 -10.74
N PRO A 119 23.43 17.86 -10.42
CA PRO A 119 22.93 16.51 -10.18
C PRO A 119 21.87 16.45 -9.08
N LEU A 120 20.94 15.50 -9.17
CA LEU A 120 19.91 15.27 -8.15
C LEU A 120 20.49 15.04 -6.75
N GLU A 121 21.59 14.29 -6.67
CA GLU A 121 22.27 13.96 -5.41
C GLU A 121 22.85 15.18 -4.67
N ASP A 122 23.15 16.25 -5.39
CA ASP A 122 23.68 17.50 -4.85
C ASP A 122 22.57 18.49 -4.43
N LEU A 123 21.35 18.30 -4.96
CA LEU A 123 20.23 19.23 -4.78
C LEU A 123 19.22 18.78 -3.73
N VAL A 124 18.97 17.48 -3.65
CA VAL A 124 17.92 16.95 -2.79
C VAL A 124 18.45 16.86 -1.36
N ASP A 125 17.74 17.51 -0.44
CA ASP A 125 18.04 17.36 0.98
C ASP A 125 17.89 15.89 1.37
N LYS A 126 18.92 15.33 2.01
CA LYS A 126 19.02 13.90 2.40
C LYS A 126 17.87 13.41 3.27
N ARG A 127 17.05 14.32 3.82
CA ARG A 127 15.81 14.01 4.55
C ARG A 127 14.67 13.55 3.64
N TYR A 128 14.74 13.80 2.33
CA TYR A 128 13.71 13.43 1.36
C TYR A 128 14.22 12.43 0.34
N GLU A 129 13.33 11.53 -0.03
CA GLU A 129 13.47 10.72 -1.24
C GLU A 129 12.69 11.39 -2.38
N LEU A 130 13.37 11.77 -3.46
CA LEU A 130 12.73 12.30 -4.67
C LEU A 130 12.67 11.20 -5.72
N ARG A 131 11.48 10.95 -6.29
CA ARG A 131 11.30 10.04 -7.43
C ARG A 131 10.67 10.76 -8.61
N ILE A 132 11.42 10.88 -9.69
CA ILE A 132 10.93 11.43 -10.97
C ILE A 132 10.68 10.27 -11.90
N LEU A 133 9.43 10.07 -12.32
CA LEU A 133 9.08 8.96 -13.20
C LEU A 133 9.10 9.39 -14.67
N ARG A 134 9.65 8.52 -15.52
CA ARG A 134 9.63 8.63 -16.98
C ARG A 134 9.25 7.28 -17.59
N SER A 135 8.69 7.29 -18.79
CA SER A 135 8.32 6.06 -19.50
C SER A 135 9.48 5.62 -20.39
N ASP A 136 9.92 4.35 -20.29
CA ASP A 136 10.88 3.75 -21.22
C ASP A 136 10.13 2.82 -22.18
N ILE A 137 9.99 3.24 -23.44
CA ILE A 137 9.25 2.46 -24.44
C ILE A 137 10.00 1.24 -24.95
N ARG A 138 11.33 1.16 -24.79
CA ARG A 138 12.09 -0.04 -25.17
C ARG A 138 11.93 -1.13 -24.13
N ALA A 139 11.91 -0.74 -22.85
CA ALA A 139 11.68 -1.65 -21.74
C ALA A 139 10.18 -1.89 -21.44
N ASN A 140 9.28 -1.15 -22.11
CA ASN A 140 7.82 -1.18 -21.88
C ASN A 140 7.46 -1.02 -20.39
N THR A 141 8.15 -0.11 -19.71
CA THR A 141 8.01 0.07 -18.26
C THR A 141 8.21 1.53 -17.85
N SER A 142 7.74 1.86 -16.65
CA SER A 142 8.08 3.10 -15.96
C SER A 142 9.47 2.96 -15.33
N ARG A 143 10.32 3.97 -15.50
CA ARG A 143 11.60 4.08 -14.80
C ARG A 143 11.56 5.28 -13.89
N ASP A 144 11.90 5.08 -12.63
CA ASP A 144 12.14 6.17 -11.69
C ASP A 144 13.60 6.59 -11.70
N ILE A 145 13.82 7.89 -11.55
CA ILE A 145 15.11 8.49 -11.23
C ILE A 145 15.01 8.90 -9.77
N SER A 146 15.90 8.36 -8.94
CA SER A 146 15.93 8.66 -7.51
C SER A 146 16.85 9.86 -7.21
N GLN A 147 16.77 10.35 -5.98
CA GLN A 147 17.62 11.41 -5.46
C GLN A 147 19.13 11.08 -5.48
N ASN A 148 19.51 9.80 -5.55
CA ASN A 148 20.93 9.40 -5.58
C ASN A 148 21.49 9.34 -7.02
N SER A 149 20.78 9.89 -7.99
CA SER A 149 21.20 9.89 -9.39
C SER A 149 22.19 11.02 -9.65
N SER A 150 23.23 10.73 -10.43
CA SER A 150 24.16 11.72 -10.98
C SER A 150 23.56 12.51 -12.16
N GLU A 151 22.31 12.20 -12.55
CA GLU A 151 21.61 12.92 -13.62
C GLU A 151 21.22 14.33 -13.16
N ARG A 152 21.38 15.32 -14.05
CA ARG A 152 20.98 16.71 -13.77
C ARG A 152 19.47 16.77 -13.54
N LEU A 153 19.02 17.59 -12.59
CA LEU A 153 17.60 17.73 -12.30
C LEU A 153 16.79 18.12 -13.57
N VAL A 154 17.30 19.06 -14.36
CA VAL A 154 16.62 19.50 -15.58
C VAL A 154 16.46 18.37 -16.59
N ASP A 155 17.46 17.50 -16.76
CA ASP A 155 17.42 16.38 -17.71
C ASP A 155 16.35 15.36 -17.31
N ALA A 156 16.26 15.06 -16.02
CA ALA A 156 15.25 14.18 -15.43
C ALA A 156 13.84 14.73 -15.65
N LEU A 157 13.63 16.03 -15.43
CA LEU A 157 12.34 16.69 -15.60
C LEU A 157 11.93 16.80 -17.08
N VAL A 158 12.87 17.13 -17.98
CA VAL A 158 12.62 17.19 -19.42
C VAL A 158 12.18 15.82 -19.94
N ASP A 159 12.84 14.75 -19.52
CA ASP A 159 12.43 13.38 -19.89
C ASP A 159 11.05 13.02 -19.34
N SER A 160 10.76 13.37 -18.09
CA SER A 160 9.47 13.11 -17.46
C SER A 160 8.31 13.86 -18.16
N ALA A 161 8.60 15.01 -18.80
CA ALA A 161 7.63 15.83 -19.52
C ALA A 161 7.69 15.66 -21.05
N ALA A 162 8.46 14.69 -21.56
CA ALA A 162 8.74 14.52 -22.98
C ALA A 162 7.56 13.86 -23.74
N ILE A 163 6.48 14.60 -23.92
CA ILE A 163 5.28 14.13 -24.64
C ILE A 163 5.67 13.74 -26.09
N PRO A 164 5.35 12.51 -26.52
CA PRO A 164 5.65 12.03 -27.87
C PRO A 164 5.09 12.95 -28.95
N PHE A 165 5.87 13.17 -30.00
CA PHE A 165 5.60 14.03 -31.15
C PHE A 165 5.47 15.53 -30.85
N VAL A 166 5.16 15.90 -29.60
CA VAL A 166 5.09 17.29 -29.14
C VAL A 166 6.49 17.81 -28.87
N PHE A 167 7.20 17.14 -27.96
CA PHE A 167 8.57 17.50 -27.59
C PHE A 167 9.60 16.51 -28.15
N ARG A 168 9.22 15.22 -28.22
CA ARG A 168 10.17 14.14 -28.51
C ARG A 168 9.82 13.35 -29.76
N THR A 169 10.82 13.05 -30.58
CA THR A 169 10.66 12.19 -31.78
C THR A 169 11.87 11.29 -31.99
N PRO A 170 11.70 10.10 -32.58
CA PRO A 170 12.80 9.15 -32.79
C PRO A 170 14.00 9.69 -33.58
N LYS A 171 13.78 10.63 -34.50
CA LYS A 171 14.82 11.11 -35.43
C LYS A 171 15.69 12.24 -34.88
N LYS A 172 15.25 12.96 -33.85
CA LYS A 172 15.87 14.23 -33.42
C LYS A 172 16.18 14.34 -31.94
N SER A 173 15.59 13.49 -31.11
CA SER A 173 15.79 13.55 -29.67
C SER A 173 17.02 12.73 -29.27
N ASN A 174 17.73 13.17 -28.23
CA ASN A 174 18.94 12.50 -27.74
C ASN A 174 18.63 11.15 -27.07
N ARG A 175 17.46 11.05 -26.41
CA ARG A 175 16.97 9.87 -25.69
C ARG A 175 15.55 9.52 -26.16
N PRO A 176 15.37 9.11 -27.43
CA PRO A 176 14.05 8.94 -28.04
C PRO A 176 13.21 7.83 -27.39
N GLU A 177 13.85 6.91 -26.66
CA GLU A 177 13.20 5.83 -25.91
C GLU A 177 12.58 6.26 -24.58
N LEU A 178 12.99 7.41 -24.04
CA LEU A 178 12.42 7.94 -22.81
C LEU A 178 11.33 8.91 -23.20
N ILE A 179 10.11 8.79 -22.68
CA ILE A 179 9.01 9.71 -22.97
C ILE A 179 8.26 10.06 -21.69
N ASP A 180 7.27 10.94 -21.80
CA ASP A 180 6.47 11.42 -20.68
C ASP A 180 5.98 10.25 -19.79
N GLY A 181 6.22 10.36 -18.48
CA GLY A 181 5.85 9.35 -17.48
C GLY A 181 4.33 9.10 -17.43
N GLY A 182 3.54 10.08 -17.85
CA GLY A 182 2.09 10.03 -17.95
C GLY A 182 1.54 8.91 -18.81
N ILE A 183 2.33 8.37 -19.75
CA ILE A 183 1.88 7.32 -20.66
C ILE A 183 1.73 5.96 -19.94
N PHE A 184 2.68 5.60 -19.07
CA PHE A 184 2.60 4.34 -18.32
C PHE A 184 2.06 4.54 -16.91
N GLN A 185 2.40 5.65 -16.25
CA GLN A 185 2.06 5.86 -14.85
C GLN A 185 1.85 7.35 -14.58
N ASN A 186 0.66 7.88 -14.89
CA ASN A 186 0.39 9.31 -14.71
C ASN A 186 0.22 9.74 -13.26
N LEU A 187 -0.13 8.84 -12.33
CA LEU A 187 -0.09 9.10 -10.89
C LEU A 187 0.87 8.09 -10.23
N PRO A 188 2.02 8.52 -9.69
CA PRO A 188 3.03 7.61 -9.15
C PRO A 188 2.69 7.12 -7.72
N ALA A 189 1.43 6.78 -7.46
CA ALA A 189 0.97 6.36 -6.13
C ALA A 189 1.62 5.06 -5.65
N ILE A 190 1.76 4.07 -6.54
CA ILE A 190 2.41 2.79 -6.25
C ILE A 190 3.90 3.01 -5.95
N GLU A 191 4.57 3.86 -6.72
CA GLU A 191 5.97 4.20 -6.47
C GLU A 191 6.13 4.97 -5.16
N ALA A 192 5.22 5.90 -4.86
CA ALA A 192 5.19 6.56 -3.55
C ALA A 192 4.99 5.55 -2.41
N ALA A 193 4.25 4.45 -2.61
CA ALA A 193 4.00 3.40 -1.61
C ALA A 193 5.16 2.40 -1.43
N LYS A 194 5.97 2.19 -2.49
CA LYS A 194 7.00 1.15 -2.54
C LYS A 194 8.07 1.36 -1.47
N ASN A 195 8.38 0.31 -0.71
CA ASN A 195 9.36 0.32 0.38
C ASN A 195 9.13 1.43 1.42
N LEU A 196 7.86 1.74 1.74
CA LEU A 196 7.56 2.65 2.84
C LEU A 196 7.74 1.97 4.20
N PRO A 197 8.36 2.64 5.19
CA PRO A 197 8.39 2.15 6.56
C PRO A 197 6.98 1.95 7.13
N GLU A 198 6.85 1.00 8.06
CA GLU A 198 5.59 0.76 8.78
C GLU A 198 5.10 2.06 9.45
N GLY A 199 3.80 2.36 9.32
CA GLY A 199 3.18 3.57 9.87
C GLY A 199 3.33 4.85 9.03
N CYS A 200 4.02 4.79 7.88
CA CYS A 200 4.04 5.88 6.91
C CYS A 200 2.78 5.84 6.01
N ALA A 201 2.24 7.00 5.66
CA ALA A 201 1.09 7.09 4.75
C ALA A 201 1.49 7.57 3.36
N VAL A 202 0.71 7.17 2.36
CA VAL A 202 0.76 7.78 1.03
C VAL A 202 -0.34 8.83 0.93
N LEU A 203 -0.01 10.01 0.42
CA LEU A 203 -0.95 11.05 0.04
C LEU A 203 -0.75 11.38 -1.44
N ALA A 204 -1.80 11.22 -2.24
CA ALA A 204 -1.76 11.51 -3.66
C ALA A 204 -2.54 12.78 -4.00
N PHE A 205 -2.03 13.56 -4.94
CA PHE A 205 -2.71 14.68 -5.57
C PHE A 205 -3.03 14.32 -7.01
N SER A 206 -4.32 14.27 -7.30
CA SER A 206 -4.85 13.94 -8.63
C SER A 206 -5.90 14.98 -9.01
N PHE A 207 -6.14 15.17 -10.30
CA PHE A 207 -7.19 16.06 -10.76
C PHE A 207 -8.57 15.39 -10.70
N ASP A 208 -9.63 16.19 -10.54
CA ASP A 208 -11.01 15.72 -10.74
C ASP A 208 -11.16 15.11 -12.13
N LYS A 209 -12.02 14.10 -12.32
CA LYS A 209 -12.30 13.62 -13.68
C LYS A 209 -12.88 14.76 -14.49
N ALA A 210 -12.25 15.11 -15.61
CA ALA A 210 -12.82 16.08 -16.52
C ALA A 210 -14.20 15.56 -16.92
N SER A 211 -15.25 16.36 -16.77
CA SER A 211 -16.53 16.08 -17.43
C SER A 211 -16.23 16.13 -18.93
N ARG A 212 -16.00 14.95 -19.53
CA ARG A 212 -15.69 14.84 -20.95
C ARG A 212 -16.90 15.36 -21.72
N ALA A 213 -16.86 16.63 -22.11
CA ALA A 213 -17.77 17.14 -23.11
C ALA A 213 -17.49 16.32 -24.36
N VAL A 214 -18.45 15.45 -24.75
CA VAL A 214 -18.34 14.62 -25.94
C VAL A 214 -18.16 15.57 -27.12
N SER A 215 -16.93 15.69 -27.62
CA SER A 215 -16.65 16.51 -28.78
C SER A 215 -17.42 15.92 -29.96
N LYS A 216 -18.36 16.69 -30.51
CA LYS A 216 -19.13 16.30 -31.71
C LYS A 216 -18.27 16.28 -32.99
N LYS A 217 -17.02 16.76 -32.94
CA LYS A 217 -16.09 16.75 -34.07
C LYS A 217 -15.03 15.68 -33.86
N THR A 218 -14.88 14.82 -34.86
CA THR A 218 -13.98 13.66 -34.90
C THR A 218 -12.89 13.89 -35.93
N THR A 219 -11.93 14.78 -35.63
CA THR A 219 -10.69 14.81 -36.41
C THR A 219 -9.74 13.70 -35.92
N LEU A 220 -8.87 13.18 -36.79
CA LEU A 220 -7.89 12.15 -36.42
C LEU A 220 -7.02 12.56 -35.22
N LEU A 221 -6.69 13.85 -35.10
CA LEU A 221 -5.96 14.40 -33.96
C LEU A 221 -6.78 14.36 -32.66
N GLU A 222 -8.06 14.75 -32.72
CA GLU A 222 -8.97 14.65 -31.57
C GLU A 222 -9.18 13.20 -31.15
N TYR A 223 -9.25 12.27 -32.10
CA TYR A 223 -9.33 10.84 -31.83
C TYR A 223 -8.07 10.29 -31.16
N GLY A 224 -6.89 10.60 -31.70
CA GLY A 224 -5.60 10.21 -31.09
C GLY A 224 -5.43 10.80 -29.69
N LYS A 225 -5.83 12.07 -29.49
CA LYS A 225 -5.88 12.69 -28.17
C LYS A 225 -6.83 11.95 -27.23
N ALA A 226 -8.04 11.60 -27.67
CA ALA A 226 -9.00 10.87 -26.84
C ALA A 226 -8.51 9.47 -26.45
N ILE A 227 -7.75 8.78 -27.31
CA ILE A 227 -7.08 7.52 -26.96
C ILE A 227 -6.05 7.76 -25.85
N ILE A 228 -5.13 8.72 -26.05
CA ILE A 228 -4.09 9.01 -25.05
C ILE A 228 -4.73 9.43 -23.71
N ASP A 229 -5.71 10.33 -23.74
CA ASP A 229 -6.42 10.78 -22.55
C ASP A 229 -7.13 9.60 -21.84
N SER A 230 -7.68 8.63 -22.59
CA SER A 230 -8.30 7.43 -22.01
C SER A 230 -7.31 6.45 -21.41
N LEU A 231 -6.14 6.26 -22.03
CA LEU A 231 -5.06 5.47 -21.45
C LEU A 231 -4.53 6.13 -20.17
N VAL A 232 -4.33 7.44 -20.20
CA VAL A 232 -3.90 8.21 -19.03
C VAL A 232 -4.92 8.09 -17.89
N ASP A 233 -6.21 8.25 -18.17
CA ASP A 233 -7.27 8.16 -17.17
C ASP A 233 -7.36 6.74 -16.56
N GLU A 234 -7.28 5.68 -17.38
CA GLU A 234 -7.25 4.29 -16.92
C GLU A 234 -6.05 4.02 -15.99
N ARG A 235 -4.87 4.54 -16.34
CA ARG A 235 -3.67 4.40 -15.50
C ARG A 235 -3.76 5.19 -14.19
N VAL A 236 -4.39 6.36 -14.20
CA VAL A 236 -4.66 7.10 -12.96
C VAL A 236 -5.61 6.30 -12.08
N GLU A 237 -6.71 5.78 -12.63
CA GLU A 237 -7.66 4.95 -11.87
C GLU A 237 -7.00 3.70 -11.30
N SER A 238 -6.22 2.98 -12.10
CA SER A 238 -5.45 1.81 -11.65
C SER A 238 -4.47 2.17 -10.52
N SER A 239 -3.78 3.32 -10.64
CA SER A 239 -2.85 3.79 -9.59
C SER A 239 -3.58 4.18 -8.31
N VAL A 240 -4.78 4.75 -8.44
CA VAL A 240 -5.64 5.09 -7.32
C VAL A 240 -6.14 3.84 -6.62
N LEU A 241 -6.47 2.75 -7.33
CA LEU A 241 -6.79 1.44 -6.72
C LEU A 241 -5.61 0.84 -5.95
N GLY A 242 -4.37 1.21 -6.31
CA GLY A 242 -3.15 0.82 -5.58
C GLY A 242 -2.99 1.51 -4.21
N ILE A 243 -3.78 2.56 -3.94
CA ILE A 243 -3.86 3.23 -2.64
C ILE A 243 -5.33 3.37 -2.24
N LYS A 244 -5.64 3.98 -1.09
CA LYS A 244 -7.04 4.28 -0.77
C LYS A 244 -7.49 5.53 -1.52
N GLU A 245 -8.71 5.56 -2.05
CA GLU A 245 -9.30 6.80 -2.59
C GLU A 245 -9.32 7.91 -1.54
N SER A 246 -9.51 7.57 -0.25
CA SER A 246 -9.45 8.54 0.85
C SER A 246 -8.08 9.21 1.02
N ASN A 247 -7.03 8.61 0.46
CA ASN A 247 -5.67 9.15 0.39
C ASN A 247 -5.41 9.97 -0.88
N VAL A 248 -6.43 10.22 -1.71
CA VAL A 248 -6.33 11.03 -2.91
C VAL A 248 -7.03 12.36 -2.67
N ILE A 249 -6.29 13.46 -2.70
CA ILE A 249 -6.86 14.80 -2.74
C ILE A 249 -7.08 15.17 -4.19
N ARG A 250 -8.35 15.34 -4.56
CA ARG A 250 -8.74 15.81 -5.87
C ARG A 250 -8.59 17.33 -5.98
N LEU A 251 -7.81 17.73 -6.99
CA LEU A 251 -7.53 19.12 -7.35
C LEU A 251 -8.51 19.57 -8.45
N PRO A 252 -9.02 20.80 -8.37
CA PRO A 252 -9.90 21.34 -9.39
C PRO A 252 -9.16 21.46 -10.73
N GLN A 253 -9.89 21.25 -11.83
CA GLN A 253 -9.35 21.41 -13.19
C GLN A 253 -9.74 22.76 -13.76
N HIS A 254 -8.93 23.79 -13.54
CA HIS A 254 -9.19 25.11 -14.12
C HIS A 254 -8.67 25.25 -15.57
N ARG A 255 -7.73 24.39 -15.97
CA ARG A 255 -6.97 24.53 -17.22
C ARG A 255 -6.92 23.25 -18.04
N SER A 256 -6.79 23.42 -19.36
CA SER A 256 -6.43 22.35 -20.28
C SER A 256 -4.93 22.05 -20.19
N THR A 257 -4.52 20.80 -20.43
CA THR A 257 -3.13 20.32 -20.37
C THR A 257 -2.13 21.13 -21.21
N LEU A 258 -2.58 21.81 -22.26
CA LEU A 258 -1.73 22.60 -23.17
C LEU A 258 -2.00 24.11 -23.13
N ASP A 259 -2.81 24.58 -22.18
CA ASP A 259 -3.12 26.00 -22.05
C ASP A 259 -2.08 26.74 -21.19
N PHE A 260 -0.84 26.81 -21.69
CA PHE A 260 0.26 27.46 -20.98
C PHE A 260 0.08 28.98 -20.87
N LYS A 261 -0.76 29.60 -21.71
CA LYS A 261 -0.98 31.05 -21.68
C LYS A 261 -1.75 31.49 -20.45
N SER A 262 -2.74 30.69 -20.01
CA SER A 262 -3.54 31.07 -18.85
C SER A 262 -2.70 31.13 -17.57
N ILE A 263 -1.60 30.38 -17.47
CA ILE A 263 -0.66 30.37 -16.34
C ILE A 263 -0.15 31.79 -16.00
N PHE A 264 0.08 32.65 -17.01
CA PHE A 264 0.66 33.98 -16.80
C PHE A 264 -0.36 35.06 -16.43
N THR A 265 -1.66 34.72 -16.42
CA THR A 265 -2.71 35.69 -16.10
C THR A 265 -2.66 36.10 -14.63
N GLU A 266 -3.03 37.35 -14.33
CA GLU A 266 -3.11 37.82 -12.94
C GLU A 266 -4.07 36.99 -12.09
N ASN A 267 -5.19 36.55 -12.68
CA ASN A 267 -6.16 35.67 -12.02
C ASN A 267 -5.55 34.34 -11.58
N SER A 268 -4.58 33.80 -12.34
CA SER A 268 -3.91 32.54 -11.99
C SER A 268 -3.01 32.69 -10.76
N ARG A 269 -2.36 33.85 -10.60
CA ARG A 269 -1.54 34.15 -9.43
C ARG A 269 -2.38 34.39 -8.18
N ARG A 270 -3.49 35.13 -8.30
CA ARG A 270 -4.44 35.28 -7.17
C ARG A 270 -5.02 33.93 -6.77
N GLY A 271 -5.44 33.13 -7.74
CA GLY A 271 -5.96 31.79 -7.53
C GLY A 271 -4.98 30.85 -6.82
N PHE A 272 -3.66 31.00 -7.06
CA PHE A 272 -2.65 30.16 -6.41
C PHE A 272 -2.71 30.24 -4.87
N ASN A 273 -2.80 31.43 -4.27
CA ASN A 273 -2.85 31.56 -2.81
C ASN A 273 -4.15 30.98 -2.23
N ASP A 274 -5.28 31.23 -2.90
CA ASP A 274 -6.58 30.68 -2.50
C ASP A 274 -6.57 29.14 -2.58
N GLU A 275 -5.96 28.59 -3.63
CA GLU A 275 -5.74 27.16 -3.81
C GLU A 275 -4.83 26.58 -2.72
N VAL A 276 -3.72 27.25 -2.36
CA VAL A 276 -2.85 26.82 -1.25
C VAL A 276 -3.64 26.73 0.05
N VAL A 277 -4.45 27.74 0.39
CA VAL A 277 -5.27 27.74 1.62
C VAL A 277 -6.31 26.61 1.60
N SER A 278 -7.00 26.44 0.46
CA SER A 278 -7.97 25.36 0.27
C SER A 278 -7.33 23.98 0.42
N ILE A 279 -6.18 23.75 -0.23
CA ILE A 279 -5.47 22.48 -0.19
C ILE A 279 -4.90 22.23 1.21
N LYS A 280 -4.37 23.24 1.91
CA LYS A 280 -3.95 23.10 3.31
C LYS A 280 -5.08 22.55 4.17
N SER A 281 -6.30 23.09 4.04
CA SER A 281 -7.47 22.59 4.79
C SER A 281 -7.80 21.15 4.42
N LYS A 282 -7.77 20.79 3.13
CA LYS A 282 -8.01 19.41 2.67
C LYS A 282 -6.95 18.42 3.18
N VAL A 283 -5.68 18.80 3.20
CA VAL A 283 -4.58 18.00 3.72
C VAL A 283 -4.72 17.77 5.22
N LEU A 284 -5.12 18.80 5.98
CA LEU A 284 -5.36 18.67 7.41
C LEU A 284 -6.56 17.76 7.69
N ALA A 285 -7.67 17.95 6.98
CA ALA A 285 -8.84 17.07 7.08
C ALA A 285 -8.52 15.63 6.68
N TRP A 286 -7.67 15.42 5.66
CA TRP A 286 -7.16 14.10 5.32
C TRP A 286 -6.38 13.49 6.48
N LYS A 287 -5.43 14.23 7.06
CA LYS A 287 -4.63 13.78 8.20
C LYS A 287 -5.52 13.41 9.40
N ASP A 288 -6.50 14.25 9.69
CA ASP A 288 -7.42 14.04 10.81
C ASP A 288 -8.37 12.87 10.54
N ARG A 289 -8.74 12.58 9.29
CA ARG A 289 -9.47 11.33 8.97
C ARG A 289 -8.57 10.10 9.03
N TYR A 290 -7.33 10.22 8.61
CA TYR A 290 -6.36 9.14 8.63
C TYR A 290 -6.03 8.68 10.07
N TYR A 291 -6.14 9.56 11.06
CA TYR A 291 -5.81 9.25 12.48
C TYR A 291 -6.94 9.45 13.50
N GLY A 292 -7.84 10.40 13.27
CA GLY A 292 -8.92 10.80 14.19
C GLY A 292 -10.17 9.93 14.07
N ALA A 293 -10.32 9.19 12.98
CA ALA A 293 -11.09 7.95 13.05
C ALA A 293 -10.23 6.95 13.83
N SER A 294 -10.51 6.84 15.13
CA SER A 294 -9.83 5.96 16.10
C SER A 294 -9.98 4.49 15.70
N GLY A 295 -9.08 4.08 14.82
CA GLY A 295 -8.92 2.74 14.30
C GLY A 295 -8.51 2.85 12.85
N HIS A 296 -7.52 2.06 12.42
CA HIS A 296 -7.61 1.50 11.08
C HIS A 296 -9.08 1.14 10.87
N ASP A 297 -9.72 1.65 9.83
CA ASP A 297 -11.05 1.19 9.49
C ASP A 297 -10.90 -0.31 9.18
N LEU A 298 -11.00 -1.14 10.22
CA LEU A 298 -10.91 -2.58 10.16
C LEU A 298 -12.10 -3.12 9.35
N HIS A 299 -13.12 -2.27 9.13
CA HIS A 299 -14.25 -2.50 8.25
C HIS A 299 -13.99 -2.06 6.80
N SER A 300 -12.82 -1.48 6.48
CA SER A 300 -12.46 -1.12 5.11
C SER A 300 -12.32 -2.39 4.26
N THR A 301 -13.18 -2.52 3.28
CA THR A 301 -13.18 -3.61 2.29
C THR A 301 -12.11 -3.41 1.21
N HIS A 302 -11.29 -2.36 1.32
CA HIS A 302 -10.25 -2.07 0.34
C HIS A 302 -9.11 -3.10 0.44
N PRO A 303 -8.65 -3.70 -0.68
CA PRO A 303 -7.63 -4.77 -0.65
C PRO A 303 -6.35 -4.41 0.13
N VAL A 304 -5.92 -3.14 0.04
CA VAL A 304 -4.74 -2.63 0.78
C VAL A 304 -4.96 -2.63 2.29
N ASP A 305 -6.18 -2.34 2.75
CA ASP A 305 -6.52 -2.37 4.18
C ASP A 305 -6.67 -3.77 4.72
N VAL A 306 -7.27 -4.66 3.92
CA VAL A 306 -7.37 -6.07 4.27
C VAL A 306 -5.98 -6.70 4.36
N ALA A 307 -5.06 -6.39 3.44
CA ALA A 307 -3.68 -6.86 3.49
C ALA A 307 -2.91 -6.29 4.70
N ALA A 308 -3.11 -5.01 5.03
CA ALA A 308 -2.50 -4.37 6.20
C ALA A 308 -3.08 -4.93 7.52
N ALA A 309 -4.39 -5.13 7.61
CA ALA A 309 -5.07 -5.72 8.76
C ALA A 309 -4.66 -7.19 8.94
N SER A 310 -4.60 -7.97 7.87
CA SER A 310 -4.10 -9.35 7.88
C SER A 310 -2.64 -9.43 8.36
N SER A 311 -1.78 -8.54 7.86
CA SER A 311 -0.38 -8.44 8.32
C SER A 311 -0.27 -8.05 9.80
N LEU A 312 -1.14 -7.14 10.27
CA LEU A 312 -1.19 -6.72 11.68
C LEU A 312 -1.67 -7.84 12.59
N VAL A 313 -2.73 -8.57 12.20
CA VAL A 313 -3.23 -9.76 12.93
C VAL A 313 -2.13 -10.83 12.99
N ARG A 314 -1.43 -11.08 11.88
CA ARG A 314 -0.31 -12.02 11.80
C ARG A 314 0.84 -11.63 12.75
N LYS A 315 1.24 -10.36 12.76
CA LYS A 315 2.28 -9.83 13.66
C LYS A 315 1.87 -9.97 15.13
N ARG A 316 0.62 -9.66 15.47
CA ARG A 316 0.08 -9.83 16.83
C ARG A 316 0.09 -11.28 17.29
N ALA A 317 -0.24 -12.22 16.41
CA ALA A 317 -0.15 -13.65 16.70
C ALA A 317 1.31 -14.05 16.99
N LEU A 318 2.26 -13.64 16.13
CA LEU A 318 3.68 -13.95 16.30
C LEU A 318 4.28 -13.34 17.58
N ASP A 319 3.92 -12.11 17.91
CA ASP A 319 4.33 -11.43 19.14
C ASP A 319 3.77 -12.14 20.39
N PHE A 320 2.52 -12.60 20.33
CA PHE A 320 1.93 -13.43 21.38
C PHE A 320 2.71 -14.74 21.55
N PHE A 321 3.07 -15.42 20.45
CA PHE A 321 3.86 -16.66 20.51
C PHE A 321 5.26 -16.47 21.06
N THR A 322 5.95 -15.39 20.66
CA THR A 322 7.30 -15.09 21.14
C THR A 322 7.28 -14.83 22.66
N LYS A 323 6.22 -14.21 23.17
CA LYS A 323 5.97 -14.02 24.60
C LYS A 323 5.51 -15.30 25.31
N ALA A 324 4.79 -16.19 24.62
CA ALA A 324 4.40 -17.48 25.17
C ALA A 324 5.62 -18.42 25.35
N LYS A 325 6.63 -18.33 24.47
CA LYS A 325 7.91 -19.05 24.63
C LYS A 325 8.69 -18.64 25.88
N SER A 326 8.46 -17.44 26.42
CA SER A 326 9.05 -16.99 27.69
C SER A 326 8.15 -17.21 28.91
N ALA A 327 6.98 -17.83 28.74
CA ALA A 327 6.11 -18.20 29.85
C ALA A 327 6.68 -19.41 30.62
N THR A 328 6.42 -19.46 31.92
CA THR A 328 6.91 -20.52 32.84
C THR A 328 6.16 -21.85 32.72
N TYR A 329 5.25 -21.99 31.74
CA TYR A 329 4.43 -23.17 31.55
C TYR A 329 4.46 -23.63 30.08
N HIS A 330 4.37 -24.93 29.87
CA HIS A 330 4.38 -25.59 28.57
C HIS A 330 2.95 -25.77 28.05
N ALA A 331 2.56 -25.05 27.00
CA ALA A 331 1.30 -25.33 26.28
C ALA A 331 1.45 -26.60 25.41
N SER A 332 0.52 -27.54 25.49
CA SER A 332 0.52 -28.77 24.67
C SER A 332 -0.14 -28.55 23.31
N LEU A 333 -1.05 -27.57 23.20
CA LEU A 333 -1.69 -27.15 21.96
C LEU A 333 -1.96 -25.65 22.00
N VAL A 334 -1.68 -24.96 20.90
CA VAL A 334 -2.25 -23.63 20.63
C VAL A 334 -2.93 -23.68 19.27
N ARG A 335 -4.25 -23.54 19.26
CA ARG A 335 -5.09 -23.52 18.06
C ARG A 335 -5.66 -22.12 17.89
N HIS A 336 -5.55 -21.57 16.69
CA HIS A 336 -6.15 -20.30 16.30
C HIS A 336 -7.04 -20.56 15.08
N GLU A 337 -8.34 -20.40 15.26
CA GLU A 337 -9.37 -20.75 14.29
C GLU A 337 -10.16 -19.49 13.94
N VAL A 338 -10.23 -19.15 12.66
CA VAL A 338 -10.99 -18.00 12.17
C VAL A 338 -12.19 -18.53 11.40
N THR A 339 -13.38 -18.35 11.98
CA THR A 339 -14.65 -18.81 11.41
C THR A 339 -15.46 -17.62 10.94
N TYR A 340 -15.97 -17.68 9.71
CA TYR A 340 -16.83 -16.65 9.13
C TYR A 340 -18.28 -17.14 9.17
N GLU A 341 -19.16 -16.45 9.91
CA GLU A 341 -20.60 -16.75 9.95
C GLU A 341 -21.40 -15.66 9.22
N ALA A 342 -21.94 -16.01 8.05
CA ALA A 342 -22.86 -15.17 7.30
C ALA A 342 -24.29 -15.33 7.82
N LEU A 343 -24.70 -14.43 8.74
CA LEU A 343 -26.10 -14.29 9.13
C LEU A 343 -26.73 -13.12 8.36
N GLY A 344 -27.21 -13.41 7.15
CA GLY A 344 -28.29 -12.66 6.51
C GLY A 344 -28.12 -11.16 6.23
N LEU A 345 -26.89 -10.58 6.24
CA LEU A 345 -26.47 -9.24 5.74
C LEU A 345 -25.38 -8.57 6.62
N ASN A 346 -24.88 -9.22 7.67
CA ASN A 346 -23.66 -8.82 8.39
C ASN A 346 -22.85 -10.08 8.74
N VAL A 347 -21.67 -10.24 8.16
CA VAL A 347 -20.78 -11.37 8.45
C VAL A 347 -20.09 -11.12 9.78
N VAL A 348 -20.28 -12.04 10.72
CA VAL A 348 -19.54 -12.05 11.99
C VAL A 348 -18.34 -12.95 11.78
N GLU A 349 -17.14 -12.39 11.86
CA GLU A 349 -15.93 -13.16 12.05
C GLU A 349 -15.92 -13.61 13.52
N SER A 350 -15.74 -14.90 13.78
CA SER A 350 -15.38 -15.37 15.11
C SER A 350 -13.96 -15.92 15.08
N ILE A 351 -13.08 -15.27 15.83
CA ILE A 351 -11.72 -15.72 16.06
C ILE A 351 -11.76 -16.54 17.34
N GLN A 352 -11.61 -17.86 17.21
CA GLN A 352 -11.47 -18.76 18.32
C GLN A 352 -9.99 -19.06 18.58
N MET A 353 -9.48 -18.64 19.72
CA MET A 353 -8.18 -19.07 20.21
C MET A 353 -8.38 -20.12 21.29
N GLU A 354 -7.77 -21.28 21.10
CA GLU A 354 -7.81 -22.42 22.00
C GLU A 354 -6.40 -22.77 22.46
N VAL A 355 -6.18 -22.80 23.78
CA VAL A 355 -4.89 -23.15 24.39
C VAL A 355 -5.10 -24.33 25.31
N HIS A 356 -4.32 -25.39 25.13
CA HIS A 356 -4.28 -26.53 26.05
C HIS A 356 -2.99 -26.50 26.85
N ILE A 357 -3.10 -26.69 28.16
CA ILE A 357 -1.97 -26.83 29.09
C ILE A 357 -2.10 -28.18 29.79
N ASP A 358 -1.12 -29.04 29.61
CA ASP A 358 -1.15 -30.42 30.08
C ASP A 358 -0.40 -30.57 31.43
N GLY A 359 -1.00 -31.28 32.37
CA GLY A 359 -0.46 -31.54 33.70
C GLY A 359 0.74 -32.50 33.73
N GLU A 360 0.90 -33.36 32.74
CA GLU A 360 2.12 -34.17 32.58
C GLU A 360 3.35 -33.28 32.35
N ARG A 361 3.18 -32.14 31.64
CA ARG A 361 4.25 -31.20 31.32
C ARG A 361 4.33 -30.02 32.28
N ASN A 362 3.31 -29.82 33.12
CA ASN A 362 3.22 -28.71 34.08
C ASN A 362 2.81 -29.21 35.48
N PRO A 363 3.49 -30.22 36.05
CA PRO A 363 3.11 -30.76 37.35
C PRO A 363 3.26 -29.69 38.42
N GLY A 364 2.24 -29.53 39.26
CA GLY A 364 2.27 -28.56 40.35
C GLY A 364 1.83 -27.14 39.97
N LEU A 365 1.45 -26.88 38.71
CA LEU A 365 0.92 -25.57 38.30
C LEU A 365 -0.42 -25.32 39.00
N GLN A 366 -0.51 -24.27 39.82
CA GLN A 366 -1.74 -23.92 40.55
C GLN A 366 -2.29 -22.55 40.16
N PHE A 367 -1.44 -21.64 39.70
CA PHE A 367 -1.81 -20.30 39.28
C PHE A 367 -1.32 -20.04 37.87
N LEU A 368 -2.20 -19.52 37.03
CA LEU A 368 -1.88 -19.16 35.66
C LEU A 368 -2.23 -17.70 35.44
N GLN A 369 -1.23 -16.89 35.08
CA GLN A 369 -1.48 -15.54 34.60
C GLN A 369 -1.66 -15.58 33.08
N PHE A 370 -2.81 -15.12 32.62
CA PHE A 370 -3.11 -14.99 31.20
C PHE A 370 -3.34 -13.53 30.84
N ASN A 371 -2.41 -12.97 30.07
CA ASN A 371 -2.46 -11.57 29.63
C ASN A 371 -3.18 -11.50 28.28
N TYR A 372 -4.28 -10.74 28.20
CA TYR A 372 -4.97 -10.47 26.93
C TYR A 372 -4.65 -9.07 26.43
N TYR A 373 -4.08 -8.98 25.23
CA TYR A 373 -3.88 -7.72 24.54
C TYR A 373 -5.13 -7.40 23.70
N ALA A 374 -6.10 -6.68 24.26
CA ALA A 374 -7.17 -6.08 23.47
C ALA A 374 -6.60 -4.83 22.77
N GLY A 375 -6.37 -4.94 21.46
CA GLY A 375 -5.79 -3.85 20.66
C GLY A 375 -6.81 -2.79 20.22
N SER A 376 -8.05 -2.87 20.67
CA SER A 376 -9.13 -1.94 20.36
C SER A 376 -9.88 -1.55 21.64
N ASP A 377 -10.27 -0.27 21.74
CA ASP A 377 -11.16 0.25 22.79
C ASP A 377 -12.59 -0.32 22.70
N SER A 378 -12.83 -1.37 21.89
CA SER A 378 -14.08 -2.10 21.89
C SER A 378 -14.19 -2.87 23.20
N SER A 379 -14.94 -2.28 24.12
CA SER A 379 -15.30 -2.74 25.47
C SER A 379 -16.08 -4.06 25.54
N LEU A 380 -15.93 -4.95 24.56
CA LEU A 380 -16.67 -6.19 24.45
C LEU A 380 -15.73 -7.40 24.38
N LEU A 381 -15.02 -7.64 25.48
CA LEU A 381 -14.70 -9.01 25.88
C LEU A 381 -16.04 -9.69 26.17
N ARG A 382 -16.60 -10.42 25.21
CA ARG A 382 -17.89 -11.09 25.44
C ARG A 382 -17.73 -12.48 26.03
N ASP A 383 -16.82 -13.35 25.55
CA ASP A 383 -16.79 -14.73 26.04
C ASP A 383 -15.35 -15.33 26.06
N VAL A 384 -14.77 -15.44 27.26
CA VAL A 384 -13.64 -16.35 27.52
C VAL A 384 -14.20 -17.51 28.34
N ASP A 385 -14.19 -18.69 27.75
CA ASP A 385 -14.57 -19.93 28.44
C ASP A 385 -13.31 -20.65 28.89
N LEU A 386 -13.21 -20.86 30.20
CA LEU A 386 -12.11 -21.58 30.82
C LEU A 386 -12.66 -22.88 31.36
N GLN A 387 -12.20 -23.99 30.79
CA GLN A 387 -12.56 -25.32 31.24
C GLN A 387 -11.29 -26.03 31.73
N VAL A 388 -11.33 -26.59 32.93
CA VAL A 388 -10.26 -27.42 33.47
C VAL A 388 -10.78 -28.83 33.52
N TYR A 389 -10.06 -29.79 32.98
CA TYR A 389 -10.42 -31.21 33.03
C TYR A 389 -9.45 -31.97 33.91
N ASP A 390 -9.97 -32.95 34.64
CA ASP A 390 -9.14 -33.93 35.33
C ASP A 390 -8.60 -35.02 34.40
N SER A 391 -7.73 -35.87 34.94
CA SER A 391 -7.23 -37.09 34.28
C SER A 391 -8.31 -38.07 33.80
N ASN A 392 -9.56 -37.92 34.25
CA ASN A 392 -10.70 -38.72 33.83
C ASN A 392 -11.62 -37.97 32.84
N GLY A 393 -11.25 -36.76 32.43
CA GLY A 393 -12.03 -35.90 31.52
C GLY A 393 -13.17 -35.13 32.20
N ASN A 394 -13.31 -35.17 33.52
CA ASN A 394 -14.34 -34.43 34.24
C ASN A 394 -13.96 -32.95 34.36
N SER A 395 -14.91 -32.05 34.10
CA SER A 395 -14.73 -30.63 34.33
C SER A 395 -14.54 -30.32 35.82
N ARG A 396 -13.55 -29.48 36.13
CA ARG A 396 -13.23 -28.97 37.47
C ARG A 396 -13.56 -27.49 37.56
N MET A 397 -13.85 -27.05 38.79
CA MET A 397 -13.98 -25.63 39.08
C MET A 397 -12.60 -24.95 39.00
N ALA A 398 -12.54 -23.86 38.25
CA ALA A 398 -11.43 -22.93 38.26
C ALA A 398 -11.95 -21.56 38.69
N LEU A 399 -11.16 -20.86 39.51
CA LEU A 399 -11.47 -19.48 39.89
C LEU A 399 -10.82 -18.54 38.87
N LEU A 400 -11.65 -17.79 38.15
CA LEU A 400 -11.18 -16.72 37.27
C LEU A 400 -11.24 -15.39 38.03
N LEU A 401 -10.08 -14.76 38.24
CA LEU A 401 -9.98 -13.42 38.82
C LEU A 401 -9.54 -12.43 37.73
N PRO A 402 -10.47 -11.65 37.18
CA PRO A 402 -10.12 -10.59 36.23
C PRO A 402 -9.49 -9.42 36.98
N PHE A 403 -8.30 -8.99 36.56
CA PHE A 403 -7.62 -7.81 37.09
C PHE A 403 -7.34 -6.80 35.97
N ARG A 404 -7.64 -5.53 36.25
CA ARG A 404 -7.25 -4.40 35.40
C ARG A 404 -6.02 -3.74 36.02
N ILE A 405 -4.90 -3.76 35.31
CA ILE A 405 -3.67 -3.11 35.77
C ILE A 405 -3.71 -1.66 35.30
N GLU A 406 -4.08 -0.74 36.20
CA GLU A 406 -4.07 0.70 35.95
C GLU A 406 -2.68 1.19 35.53
N GLY A 407 -2.62 2.06 34.53
CA GLY A 407 -1.36 2.63 34.02
C GLY A 407 -0.66 1.82 32.93
N SER A 408 -1.03 0.56 32.70
CA SER A 408 -0.60 -0.17 31.51
C SER A 408 -1.48 0.23 30.32
N ARG A 409 -0.87 0.68 29.20
CA ARG A 409 -1.60 0.99 27.95
C ARG A 409 -2.27 -0.25 27.31
N MET A 410 -2.17 -1.43 27.92
CA MET A 410 -2.46 -2.69 27.26
C MET A 410 -3.02 -3.76 28.22
N GLY A 411 -4.29 -4.10 28.03
CA GLY A 411 -4.83 -5.43 28.33
C GLY A 411 -5.50 -5.64 29.69
N ILE A 412 -6.52 -6.52 29.70
CA ILE A 412 -7.06 -7.14 30.91
C ILE A 412 -6.21 -8.39 31.20
N THR A 413 -5.78 -8.53 32.45
CA THR A 413 -5.05 -9.71 32.91
C THR A 413 -6.01 -10.61 33.67
N ASN A 414 -6.15 -11.87 33.27
CA ASN A 414 -6.89 -12.84 34.05
C ASN A 414 -5.90 -13.70 34.83
N LEU A 415 -6.08 -13.79 36.15
CA LEU A 415 -5.43 -14.80 36.95
C LEU A 415 -6.40 -15.97 37.10
N VAL A 416 -5.93 -17.15 36.76
CA VAL A 416 -6.65 -18.40 36.97
C VAL A 416 -6.06 -19.08 38.20
N GLY A 417 -6.87 -19.28 39.22
CA GLY A 417 -6.56 -20.13 40.36
C GLY A 417 -7.21 -21.49 40.20
N LEU A 418 -6.41 -22.55 40.24
CA LEU A 418 -6.90 -23.93 40.30
C LEU A 418 -7.19 -24.29 41.77
N ASP A 419 -8.23 -25.10 41.97
CA ASP A 419 -8.61 -25.65 43.29
C ASP A 419 -7.48 -26.47 43.93
N ARG A 420 -6.64 -27.10 43.10
CA ARG A 420 -5.40 -27.76 43.48
C ARG A 420 -4.35 -27.66 42.37
N PRO A 421 -3.06 -27.90 42.68
CA PRO A 421 -2.04 -28.00 41.64
C PRO A 421 -2.39 -29.06 40.59
N LEU A 422 -2.05 -28.76 39.33
CA LEU A 422 -2.26 -29.63 38.17
C LEU A 422 -1.51 -30.95 38.36
N ALA A 423 -2.20 -32.07 38.28
CA ALA A 423 -1.61 -33.40 38.36
C ALA A 423 -1.32 -33.97 36.96
N SER A 424 -0.47 -34.99 36.89
CA SER A 424 -0.25 -35.76 35.65
C SER A 424 -1.59 -36.26 35.09
N GLY A 425 -1.86 -35.98 33.81
CA GLY A 425 -3.12 -36.31 33.13
C GLY A 425 -4.23 -35.26 33.24
N ASP A 426 -4.14 -34.27 34.13
CA ASP A 426 -5.07 -33.12 34.12
C ASP A 426 -4.80 -32.23 32.87
N MET A 427 -5.82 -31.54 32.35
CA MET A 427 -5.68 -30.62 31.20
C MET A 427 -6.45 -29.32 31.44
N ILE A 428 -5.81 -28.17 31.22
CA ILE A 428 -6.49 -26.88 31.16
C ILE A 428 -6.78 -26.56 29.70
N ARG A 429 -8.04 -26.27 29.39
CA ARG A 429 -8.51 -25.81 28.07
C ARG A 429 -9.05 -24.40 28.19
N ILE A 430 -8.36 -23.46 27.54
CA ILE A 430 -8.76 -22.07 27.48
C ILE A 430 -9.31 -21.82 26.09
N VAL A 431 -10.59 -21.46 25.97
CA VAL A 431 -11.21 -21.09 24.70
C VAL A 431 -11.63 -19.63 24.77
N LYS A 432 -11.00 -18.79 23.96
CA LYS A 432 -11.46 -17.41 23.74
C LYS A 432 -12.16 -17.37 22.40
N VAL A 433 -13.38 -16.83 22.37
CA VAL A 433 -14.08 -16.53 21.12
C VAL A 433 -14.24 -15.01 21.02
N GLU A 434 -13.62 -14.42 20.00
CA GLU A 434 -13.75 -13.00 19.69
C GLU A 434 -14.62 -12.84 18.45
N LYS A 435 -15.80 -12.24 18.61
CA LYS A 435 -16.69 -11.93 17.49
C LYS A 435 -16.38 -10.53 16.97
N THR A 436 -15.77 -10.44 15.80
CA THR A 436 -15.51 -9.18 15.08
C THR A 436 -16.49 -8.99 13.93
N TYR A 437 -16.94 -7.76 13.71
CA TYR A 437 -17.81 -7.41 12.59
C TYR A 437 -16.96 -6.76 11.49
N ASN A 438 -16.20 -7.51 10.68
CA ASN A 438 -15.40 -6.94 9.59
C ASN A 438 -15.75 -7.56 8.24
N GLY A 439 -15.89 -6.68 7.25
CA GLY A 439 -16.45 -6.96 5.93
C GLY A 439 -15.51 -7.68 4.99
N LEU A 440 -15.33 -8.99 5.16
CA LEU A 440 -14.80 -9.90 4.13
C LEU A 440 -15.87 -10.34 3.10
N ALA A 441 -17.00 -9.62 3.05
CA ALA A 441 -18.22 -9.95 2.30
C ALA A 441 -18.06 -10.03 0.76
N ARG A 442 -16.90 -9.71 0.19
CA ARG A 442 -16.66 -9.89 -1.25
C ARG A 442 -16.08 -11.25 -1.62
N TYR A 443 -15.42 -11.94 -0.67
CA TYR A 443 -14.91 -13.31 -0.88
C TYR A 443 -16.01 -14.38 -0.77
N GLU A 444 -17.15 -14.07 -0.13
CA GLU A 444 -18.29 -14.98 -0.02
C GLU A 444 -19.18 -15.04 -1.28
N GLN A 445 -19.20 -13.99 -2.10
CA GLN A 445 -19.96 -14.02 -3.36
C GLN A 445 -19.35 -15.00 -4.37
N GLU A 446 -18.04 -15.28 -4.27
CA GLU A 446 -17.32 -16.22 -5.14
C GLU A 446 -16.90 -17.52 -4.43
N GLY A 447 -17.12 -17.56 -3.10
CA GLY A 447 -17.18 -18.72 -2.22
C GLY A 447 -15.91 -19.54 -2.17
N LEU A 448 -15.05 -19.39 -1.15
CA LEU A 448 -13.96 -20.32 -0.86
C LEU A 448 -13.40 -20.16 0.56
N CYS A 449 -13.50 -21.24 1.32
CA CYS A 449 -12.74 -21.66 2.51
C CYS A 449 -12.80 -20.93 3.86
N TRP A 450 -12.48 -21.68 4.92
CA TRP A 450 -12.09 -21.17 6.24
C TRP A 450 -10.78 -21.84 6.68
N GLU A 451 -9.98 -21.16 7.51
CA GLU A 451 -8.64 -21.61 7.91
C GLU A 451 -8.53 -21.79 9.43
N SER A 452 -7.94 -22.91 9.85
CA SER A 452 -7.45 -23.07 11.22
C SER A 452 -5.95 -23.30 11.24
N PHE A 453 -5.30 -22.68 12.21
CA PHE A 453 -3.89 -22.86 12.50
C PHE A 453 -3.80 -23.69 13.77
N ARG A 454 -3.08 -24.81 13.71
CA ARG A 454 -2.78 -25.64 14.88
C ARG A 454 -1.29 -25.68 15.06
N MET A 455 -0.81 -25.32 16.24
CA MET A 455 0.60 -25.44 16.57
C MET A 455 0.76 -26.44 17.71
N THR A 456 1.63 -27.42 17.52
CA THR A 456 1.95 -28.43 18.53
C THR A 456 3.39 -28.19 19.00
N PRO A 457 3.59 -27.63 20.21
CA PRO A 457 4.93 -27.43 20.76
C PRO A 457 5.54 -28.78 21.18
N GLY A 458 6.63 -29.16 20.52
CA GLY A 458 7.41 -30.36 20.85
C GLY A 458 8.69 -30.02 21.63
N LYS A 459 9.26 -31.01 22.33
CA LYS A 459 10.54 -30.84 23.07
C LYS A 459 11.73 -30.61 22.14
N THR A 460 11.64 -31.07 20.89
CA THR A 460 12.70 -30.97 19.87
C THR A 460 12.24 -30.28 18.61
N THR A 461 10.94 -30.35 18.26
CA THR A 461 10.39 -29.68 17.09
C THR A 461 9.06 -28.97 17.33
N ASP A 462 8.95 -27.71 16.90
CA ASP A 462 7.68 -26.98 16.83
C ASP A 462 7.02 -27.34 15.49
N ARG A 463 5.75 -27.78 15.49
CA ARG A 463 5.03 -28.10 14.24
C ARG A 463 3.86 -27.15 14.06
N LEU A 464 3.74 -26.54 12.88
CA LEU A 464 2.60 -25.73 12.47
C LEU A 464 1.77 -26.48 11.43
N GLU A 465 0.51 -26.73 11.74
CA GLU A 465 -0.51 -27.23 10.83
C GLU A 465 -1.40 -26.05 10.40
N ILE A 466 -1.50 -25.83 9.09
CA ILE A 466 -2.45 -24.92 8.47
C ILE A 466 -3.53 -25.78 7.82
N VAL A 467 -4.75 -25.71 8.33
CA VAL A 467 -5.88 -26.47 7.82
C VAL A 467 -6.83 -25.52 7.11
N THR A 468 -6.89 -25.61 5.79
CA THR A 468 -7.82 -24.83 4.96
C THR A 468 -8.96 -25.74 4.50
N HIS A 469 -10.18 -25.40 4.86
CA HIS A 469 -11.37 -26.20 4.55
C HIS A 469 -12.09 -25.61 3.34
N PHE A 470 -12.30 -26.39 2.28
CA PHE A 470 -12.97 -25.94 1.06
C PHE A 470 -14.29 -26.71 0.85
N ARG A 471 -15.28 -26.07 0.22
CA ARG A 471 -16.42 -26.80 -0.37
C ARG A 471 -15.90 -27.67 -1.51
N ASP A 472 -16.50 -28.85 -1.71
CA ASP A 472 -16.09 -29.77 -2.79
C ASP A 472 -16.08 -29.09 -4.17
N ALA A 473 -17.11 -28.28 -4.46
CA ALA A 473 -17.23 -27.54 -5.71
C ALA A 473 -16.11 -26.53 -5.95
N ASN A 474 -15.42 -26.12 -4.89
CA ASN A 474 -14.36 -25.12 -4.94
C ASN A 474 -13.03 -25.69 -4.43
N PHE A 475 -12.90 -27.00 -4.26
CA PHE A 475 -11.64 -27.58 -3.80
C PHE A 475 -10.53 -27.26 -4.82
N PRO A 476 -9.40 -26.66 -4.41
CA PRO A 476 -8.33 -26.32 -5.34
C PRO A 476 -7.82 -27.60 -6.00
N LYS A 477 -7.74 -27.59 -7.34
CA LYS A 477 -7.18 -28.72 -8.09
C LYS A 477 -5.67 -28.84 -7.90
N HIS A 478 -5.01 -27.73 -7.57
CA HIS A 478 -3.57 -27.63 -7.36
C HIS A 478 -3.25 -27.00 -6.01
N HIS A 479 -2.32 -27.61 -5.27
CA HIS A 479 -1.85 -27.13 -3.97
C HIS A 479 -0.34 -27.39 -3.84
N GLY A 480 0.43 -26.34 -3.57
CA GLY A 480 1.91 -26.35 -3.57
C GLY A 480 2.53 -25.81 -4.87
N ASP A 481 3.84 -25.55 -4.85
CA ASP A 481 4.64 -24.96 -5.95
C ASP A 481 4.91 -25.94 -7.14
N ALA A 482 4.10 -26.98 -7.34
CA ALA A 482 4.36 -28.04 -8.32
C ALA A 482 3.53 -27.90 -9.61
N ARG A 483 4.16 -28.23 -10.75
CA ARG A 483 3.56 -28.29 -12.08
C ARG A 483 2.44 -29.36 -12.17
N PRO A 484 1.49 -29.24 -13.12
CA PRO A 484 0.19 -29.91 -13.09
C PRO A 484 0.15 -31.45 -13.20
N ASP A 485 1.27 -32.15 -13.39
CA ASP A 485 1.25 -33.45 -14.06
C ASP A 485 1.35 -34.69 -13.14
N GLU A 486 1.53 -34.55 -11.81
CA GLU A 486 1.90 -35.71 -10.95
C GLU A 486 1.13 -35.72 -9.60
N ILE A 487 0.00 -36.45 -9.55
CA ILE A 487 -1.09 -36.23 -8.58
C ILE A 487 -1.08 -37.14 -7.33
N ASN A 488 -0.35 -38.25 -7.27
CA ASN A 488 -0.57 -39.22 -6.18
C ASN A 488 0.70 -39.50 -5.37
N HIS A 489 0.71 -38.97 -4.14
CA HIS A 489 1.73 -39.10 -3.09
C HIS A 489 3.13 -38.58 -3.45
N ARG A 490 3.49 -37.41 -2.91
CA ARG A 490 4.89 -36.99 -2.87
C ARG A 490 5.28 -36.39 -1.51
N GLU A 491 6.29 -36.99 -0.89
CA GLU A 491 7.28 -36.19 -0.17
C GLU A 491 8.14 -35.53 -1.25
N VAL A 492 8.05 -34.22 -1.43
CA VAL A 492 8.85 -33.50 -2.43
C VAL A 492 10.13 -32.99 -1.77
N TYR A 493 11.25 -33.36 -2.37
CA TYR A 493 12.58 -32.79 -2.14
C TYR A 493 12.97 -32.08 -3.44
N GLU A 494 13.34 -30.80 -3.40
CA GLU A 494 14.46 -30.23 -4.16
C GLU A 494 14.63 -28.71 -3.98
N GLU A 495 15.89 -28.28 -3.97
CA GLU A 495 16.36 -26.90 -3.97
C GLU A 495 16.08 -26.20 -5.30
N VAL A 496 15.42 -25.04 -5.26
CA VAL A 496 15.39 -24.10 -6.37
C VAL A 496 15.89 -22.75 -5.87
N GLY A 497 17.19 -22.49 -6.05
CA GLY A 497 17.83 -21.21 -5.77
C GLY A 497 18.11 -20.94 -4.29
N GLU A 498 19.03 -20.03 -4.01
CA GLU A 498 19.55 -19.66 -2.67
C GLU A 498 18.50 -18.97 -1.74
N GLY A 499 17.23 -19.38 -1.80
CA GLY A 499 16.15 -18.96 -0.94
C GLY A 499 15.52 -20.16 -0.26
N ASN A 500 15.93 -20.42 0.98
CA ASN A 500 15.45 -21.47 1.87
C ASN A 500 13.91 -21.55 1.91
N GLN A 501 13.31 -22.53 1.23
CA GLN A 501 11.88 -22.85 1.35
C GLN A 501 11.63 -23.79 2.54
N LEU A 502 10.54 -23.55 3.28
CA LEU A 502 10.11 -24.42 4.37
C LEU A 502 9.51 -25.70 3.82
N LYS A 503 9.99 -26.85 4.33
CA LYS A 503 9.42 -28.16 3.98
C LYS A 503 8.00 -28.23 4.52
N THR A 504 7.02 -28.25 3.62
CA THR A 504 5.62 -28.45 3.96
C THR A 504 5.16 -29.83 3.52
N LYS A 505 4.40 -30.52 4.38
CA LYS A 505 3.71 -31.78 4.05
C LYS A 505 2.23 -31.49 3.97
N THR A 506 1.68 -31.51 2.76
CA THR A 506 0.26 -31.26 2.54
C THR A 506 -0.49 -32.57 2.33
N ARG A 507 -1.60 -32.76 3.05
CA ARG A 507 -2.51 -33.90 2.90
C ARG A 507 -3.95 -33.43 2.80
N ILE A 508 -4.76 -34.18 2.06
CA ILE A 508 -6.20 -33.95 1.95
C ILE A 508 -6.91 -34.88 2.92
N ASP A 509 -7.66 -34.31 3.85
CA ASP A 509 -8.52 -35.06 4.75
C ASP A 509 -9.98 -34.82 4.37
N PRO A 510 -10.84 -35.86 4.42
CA PRO A 510 -12.29 -35.65 4.37
C PRO A 510 -12.67 -34.69 5.51
N SER A 511 -13.42 -33.63 5.19
CA SER A 511 -13.90 -32.70 6.21
C SER A 511 -14.93 -33.40 7.10
N TYR A 512 -15.02 -32.99 8.37
CA TYR A 512 -16.09 -33.41 9.27
C TYR A 512 -17.47 -32.94 8.79
N LYS A 513 -17.52 -32.00 7.83
CA LYS A 513 -18.75 -31.47 7.23
C LYS A 513 -18.98 -32.07 5.85
N ALA A 514 -20.15 -32.68 5.63
CA ALA A 514 -20.51 -33.24 4.33
C ALA A 514 -20.47 -32.19 3.22
N GLY A 515 -19.89 -32.53 2.06
CA GLY A 515 -19.70 -31.62 0.92
C GLY A 515 -18.46 -30.72 1.02
N TRP A 516 -17.54 -31.03 1.93
CA TRP A 516 -16.29 -30.28 2.14
C TRP A 516 -15.08 -31.22 2.21
N LYS A 517 -13.94 -30.67 1.84
CA LYS A 517 -12.61 -31.30 1.98
C LYS A 517 -11.69 -30.36 2.72
N SER A 518 -10.78 -30.92 3.51
CA SER A 518 -9.80 -30.16 4.28
C SER A 518 -8.44 -30.39 3.67
N LEU A 519 -7.68 -29.32 3.48
CA LEU A 519 -6.29 -29.38 3.09
C LEU A 519 -5.45 -29.04 4.32
N ILE A 520 -4.65 -30.00 4.78
CA ILE A 520 -3.80 -29.85 5.96
C ILE A 520 -2.37 -29.71 5.47
N SER A 521 -1.77 -28.55 5.66
CA SER A 521 -0.36 -28.28 5.37
C SER A 521 0.43 -28.22 6.67
N GLU A 522 1.33 -29.17 6.87
CA GLU A 522 2.17 -29.28 8.05
C GLU A 522 3.56 -28.71 7.76
N VAL A 523 4.10 -27.90 8.66
CA VAL A 523 5.42 -27.29 8.57
C VAL A 523 6.21 -27.61 9.83
N ASP A 524 7.42 -28.15 9.69
CA ASP A 524 8.35 -28.34 10.81
C ASP A 524 9.18 -27.07 11.01
N LEU A 525 8.91 -26.37 12.11
CA LEU A 525 9.49 -25.08 12.45
C LEU A 525 10.91 -25.22 13.01
N THR A 526 11.45 -26.42 13.22
CA THR A 526 12.87 -26.57 13.63
C THR A 526 13.87 -26.22 12.56
N THR A 527 13.45 -26.29 11.32
CA THR A 527 14.26 -25.89 10.18
C THR A 527 14.30 -24.37 10.01
N LEU A 528 13.52 -23.61 10.79
CA LEU A 528 13.62 -22.14 10.89
C LEU A 528 14.90 -21.74 11.62
N THR A 529 16.01 -21.74 10.88
CA THR A 529 17.22 -21.03 11.32
C THR A 529 16.92 -19.55 11.53
N ASN A 530 17.52 -18.96 12.56
CA ASN A 530 17.45 -17.54 12.92
C ASN A 530 17.43 -16.63 11.67
N GLY A 531 16.28 -16.02 11.40
CA GLY A 531 16.12 -15.03 10.31
C GLY A 531 15.11 -15.41 9.22
N MET A 532 14.53 -16.61 9.23
CA MET A 532 13.46 -16.96 8.29
C MET A 532 12.08 -16.48 8.79
N ASN A 533 11.42 -15.63 8.00
CA ASN A 533 10.23 -14.89 8.42
C ASN A 533 8.89 -15.46 7.90
N PHE A 534 8.87 -16.47 7.01
CA PHE A 534 7.61 -16.82 6.33
C PHE A 534 7.49 -18.31 5.92
N ALA A 535 6.31 -18.89 6.18
CA ALA A 535 5.70 -19.95 5.38
C ALA A 535 4.48 -19.33 4.66
N SER A 536 4.31 -19.59 3.36
CA SER A 536 3.07 -19.30 2.63
C SER A 536 2.65 -20.55 1.85
N VAL A 537 1.37 -20.91 1.92
CA VAL A 537 0.79 -21.94 1.05
C VAL A 537 -0.10 -21.21 0.06
N VAL A 538 0.25 -21.27 -1.21
CA VAL A 538 -0.51 -20.62 -2.29
C VAL A 538 -1.40 -21.68 -2.95
N TYR A 539 -2.68 -21.34 -3.13
CA TYR A 539 -3.67 -22.19 -3.80
C TYR A 539 -4.02 -21.60 -5.15
N TYR A 540 -4.03 -22.44 -6.19
CA TYR A 540 -4.45 -22.03 -7.53
C TYR A 540 -5.80 -22.66 -7.86
N LYS A 541 -6.72 -21.81 -8.35
CA LYS A 541 -7.97 -22.22 -8.99
C LYS A 541 -7.82 -21.93 -10.49
N ASP A 542 -8.09 -22.91 -11.33
CA ASP A 542 -8.15 -22.71 -12.79
C ASP A 542 -9.17 -21.64 -13.17
#